data_AF-A0AA37LDE4-F1
#
_entry.id   AF-A0AA37LDE4-F1
#
_cell.length_a   1.000
_cell.length_b   1.000
_cell.length_c   1.000
_cell.angle_alpha   90.00
_cell.angle_beta   90.00
_cell.angle_gamma   90.00
#
_symmetry.space_group_name_H-M   'P 1'
#
loop_
_entity.id
_entity.type
_entity.pdbx_description
1 polymer ?
#
loop_
_entity_poly.entity_id
_entity_poly.type
_entity_poly.pdbx_seq_one_letter_code
_entity_poly.pdbx_strand_id
1 'polypeptide(L)'
;MMETDTKATSGSDVEHGSSGTGSVLPETKEVRKSTDQKRHPREDWSSWRWPCVQVAFILGGMLLGYDVSNIANIQPPIYEAFGNVHLLPWVATGYTASQVCLVPLVRKLAVLGSVKWQIVVYTTIFMVGAAVSGSATGINSVIIGRVVAGIGGAGIYQLVLLVNVFVSTPAELPRLQGLMAVSWAIGLTLGPVIGGAFAENQNATWRWAMYLNLPILAVIGVLIFVALPPFMWHPMCL
;
A
#
# COMPACT_ATOMS: atom_id res chain seq x y z
N MET A 1 52.72 21.42 -57.66
CA MET A 1 52.33 20.55 -58.78
C MET A 1 52.18 19.15 -58.20
N MET A 2 51.00 18.64 -57.81
CA MET A 2 49.74 18.49 -58.59
C MET A 2 50.06 17.84 -59.95
N GLU A 3 49.57 16.68 -60.37
CA GLU A 3 48.60 15.67 -59.92
C GLU A 3 48.73 14.51 -60.94
N THR A 4 48.35 13.26 -60.62
CA THR A 4 47.72 12.30 -61.59
C THR A 4 47.39 10.94 -60.91
N ASP A 5 46.10 10.72 -60.63
CA ASP A 5 45.19 9.66 -61.16
C ASP A 5 45.74 8.26 -61.52
N THR A 6 45.03 7.11 -61.47
CA THR A 6 43.68 6.63 -61.05
C THR A 6 43.56 5.12 -61.42
N LYS A 7 42.76 4.32 -60.68
CA LYS A 7 42.11 2.99 -60.98
C LYS A 7 42.95 1.80 -61.53
N ALA A 8 43.00 0.62 -60.88
CA ALA A 8 41.99 -0.44 -60.65
C ALA A 8 41.90 -1.57 -61.73
N THR A 9 41.93 -2.81 -61.23
CA THR A 9 41.27 -4.07 -61.68
C THR A 9 42.04 -5.15 -62.50
N SER A 10 42.14 -6.33 -61.87
CA SER A 10 41.72 -7.68 -62.33
C SER A 10 42.70 -8.68 -62.95
N GLY A 11 42.62 -9.91 -62.41
CA GLY A 11 43.00 -11.19 -63.02
C GLY A 11 44.36 -11.71 -62.57
N SER A 12 44.57 -12.95 -62.15
CA SER A 12 43.71 -14.14 -62.06
C SER A 12 44.62 -15.25 -61.55
N ASP A 13 44.34 -15.86 -60.40
CA ASP A 13 44.95 -17.15 -60.03
C ASP A 13 43.86 -18.06 -59.49
N VAL A 14 43.69 -19.18 -60.20
CA VAL A 14 42.72 -20.25 -59.98
C VAL A 14 43.51 -21.49 -59.54
N GLU A 15 42.86 -22.29 -58.68
CA GLU A 15 43.17 -23.70 -58.31
C GLU A 15 44.18 -23.95 -57.16
N HIS A 16 44.00 -24.90 -56.23
CA HIS A 16 42.93 -25.86 -55.91
C HIS A 16 43.23 -26.50 -54.53
N GLY A 17 42.17 -26.72 -53.72
CA GLY A 17 42.03 -27.80 -52.71
C GLY A 17 42.83 -27.70 -51.40
N SER A 18 42.36 -28.17 -50.24
CA SER A 18 41.11 -28.78 -49.78
C SER A 18 41.25 -29.00 -48.26
N SER A 19 40.20 -28.65 -47.50
CA SER A 19 39.69 -29.22 -46.23
C SER A 19 40.64 -29.97 -45.28
N GLY A 20 40.66 -29.72 -43.96
CA GLY A 20 39.77 -28.88 -43.17
C GLY A 20 40.11 -28.93 -41.67
N THR A 21 39.82 -27.84 -40.97
CA THR A 21 39.71 -27.81 -39.50
C THR A 21 38.82 -26.63 -39.14
N GLY A 22 37.51 -26.84 -39.24
CA GLY A 22 36.50 -25.85 -38.90
C GLY A 22 35.53 -26.41 -37.88
N SER A 23 35.95 -26.47 -36.61
CA SER A 23 35.03 -26.63 -35.48
C SER A 23 35.11 -25.37 -34.61
N VAL A 24 34.64 -24.25 -35.16
CA VAL A 24 34.29 -23.08 -34.35
C VAL A 24 32.85 -23.28 -33.89
N LEU A 25 32.70 -23.81 -32.68
CA LEU A 25 31.41 -23.97 -31.99
C LEU A 25 30.69 -22.61 -31.87
N PRO A 26 29.44 -22.47 -32.34
CA PRO A 26 28.59 -21.32 -32.02
C PRO A 26 27.69 -21.65 -30.82
N GLU A 27 28.24 -21.96 -29.64
CA GLU A 27 27.43 -22.50 -28.52
C GLU A 27 27.54 -21.75 -27.18
N THR A 28 28.10 -20.54 -27.16
CA THR A 28 28.27 -19.79 -25.88
C THR A 28 27.43 -18.52 -25.76
N LYS A 29 26.75 -18.07 -26.83
CA LYS A 29 25.86 -16.90 -26.76
C LYS A 29 24.40 -17.23 -26.47
N GLU A 30 23.90 -18.41 -26.83
CA GLU A 30 22.50 -18.78 -26.55
C GLU A 30 22.30 -19.34 -25.14
N VAL A 31 23.27 -20.07 -24.59
CA VAL A 31 23.16 -20.65 -23.23
C VAL A 31 23.20 -19.58 -22.12
N ARG A 32 23.77 -18.38 -22.39
CA ARG A 32 23.82 -17.29 -21.41
C ARG A 32 22.57 -16.42 -21.33
N LYS A 33 21.58 -16.61 -22.22
CA LYS A 33 20.32 -15.84 -22.20
C LYS A 33 19.22 -16.45 -21.34
N SER A 34 19.39 -17.67 -20.83
CA SER A 34 18.35 -18.40 -20.09
C SER A 34 18.42 -18.26 -18.56
N THR A 35 19.35 -17.48 -17.99
CA THR A 35 19.59 -17.46 -16.52
C THR A 35 19.41 -16.10 -15.84
N ASP A 36 18.99 -15.04 -16.54
CA ASP A 36 18.65 -13.76 -15.90
C ASP A 36 17.20 -13.33 -16.18
N GLN A 37 16.28 -14.30 -16.16
CA GLN A 37 14.87 -13.98 -16.00
C GLN A 37 14.66 -13.69 -14.51
N LYS A 38 14.65 -12.41 -14.12
CA LYS A 38 14.35 -11.97 -12.75
C LYS A 38 13.07 -12.65 -12.27
N ARG A 39 13.24 -13.65 -11.41
CA ARG A 39 12.16 -14.45 -10.81
C ARG A 39 11.14 -13.51 -10.18
N HIS A 40 9.85 -13.75 -10.39
CA HIS A 40 8.84 -12.82 -9.86
C HIS A 40 8.89 -12.87 -8.32
N PRO A 41 8.88 -11.72 -7.60
CA PRO A 41 8.91 -11.71 -6.13
C PRO A 41 7.82 -12.52 -5.41
N ARG A 42 6.80 -13.00 -6.14
CA ARG A 42 5.63 -13.73 -5.63
C ARG A 42 5.54 -15.18 -6.14
N GLU A 43 6.58 -15.67 -6.80
CA GLU A 43 6.55 -16.99 -7.46
C GLU A 43 6.43 -18.15 -6.46
N ASP A 44 6.97 -17.98 -5.24
CA ASP A 44 6.90 -18.98 -4.18
C ASP A 44 5.58 -18.89 -3.36
N TRP A 45 4.65 -17.98 -3.72
CA TRP A 45 3.38 -17.83 -3.02
C TRP A 45 2.29 -18.70 -3.66
N SER A 46 1.42 -19.26 -2.82
CA SER A 46 0.22 -19.96 -3.32
C SER A 46 -0.70 -19.00 -4.07
N SER A 47 -1.25 -19.44 -5.20
CA SER A 47 -2.01 -18.61 -6.14
C SER A 47 -3.23 -17.92 -5.55
N TRP A 48 -3.79 -18.43 -4.43
CA TRP A 48 -4.93 -17.82 -3.74
C TRP A 48 -4.52 -16.70 -2.77
N ARG A 49 -3.29 -16.67 -2.28
CA ARG A 49 -2.87 -15.72 -1.23
C ARG A 49 -2.79 -14.29 -1.75
N TRP A 50 -2.23 -14.11 -2.94
CA TRP A 50 -2.06 -12.80 -3.56
C TRP A 50 -3.39 -12.04 -3.77
N PRO A 51 -4.41 -12.62 -4.45
CA PRO A 51 -5.68 -11.93 -4.62
C PRO A 51 -6.37 -11.65 -3.27
N CYS A 52 -6.29 -12.55 -2.30
CA CYS A 52 -6.83 -12.31 -0.95
C CYS A 52 -6.15 -11.13 -0.25
N VAL A 53 -4.82 -11.02 -0.31
CA VAL A 53 -4.08 -9.88 0.26
C VAL A 53 -4.46 -8.58 -0.44
N GLN A 54 -4.57 -8.58 -1.76
CA GLN A 54 -4.96 -7.39 -2.51
C GLN A 54 -6.40 -6.95 -2.20
N VAL A 55 -7.34 -7.88 -2.08
CA VAL A 55 -8.71 -7.57 -1.63
C VAL A 55 -8.70 -6.96 -0.22
N ALA A 56 -7.92 -7.53 0.71
CA ALA A 56 -7.80 -6.97 2.06
C ALA A 56 -7.19 -5.56 2.06
N PHE A 57 -6.20 -5.29 1.21
CA PHE A 57 -5.57 -3.98 1.06
C PHE A 57 -6.54 -2.94 0.47
N ILE A 58 -7.31 -3.31 -0.55
CA ILE A 58 -8.34 -2.46 -1.16
C ILE A 58 -9.44 -2.14 -0.16
N LEU A 59 -9.95 -3.15 0.57
CA LEU A 59 -10.95 -2.95 1.61
C LEU A 59 -10.41 -2.08 2.75
N GLY A 60 -9.15 -2.27 3.15
CA GLY A 60 -8.47 -1.44 4.15
C GLY A 60 -8.30 0.00 3.69
N GLY A 61 -7.84 0.23 2.46
CA GLY A 61 -7.71 1.57 1.88
C GLY A 61 -9.06 2.29 1.79
N MET A 62 -10.10 1.58 1.35
CA MET A 62 -11.47 2.11 1.32
C MET A 62 -11.98 2.47 2.71
N LEU A 63 -11.73 1.64 3.72
CA LEU A 63 -12.17 1.92 5.08
C LEU A 63 -11.43 3.10 5.70
N LEU A 64 -10.11 3.23 5.45
CA LEU A 64 -9.34 4.40 5.89
C LEU A 64 -9.81 5.70 5.20
N GLY A 65 -10.22 5.62 3.93
CA GLY A 65 -10.85 6.74 3.22
C GLY A 65 -12.21 7.08 3.81
N TYR A 66 -13.02 6.07 4.08
CA TYR A 66 -14.31 6.22 4.75
C TYR A 66 -14.14 6.91 6.11
N ASP A 67 -13.22 6.47 6.96
CA ASP A 67 -12.99 7.07 8.27
C ASP A 67 -12.69 8.58 8.19
N VAL A 68 -11.78 8.97 7.29
CA VAL A 68 -11.43 10.39 7.10
C VAL A 68 -12.64 11.22 6.69
N SER A 69 -13.44 10.72 5.75
CA SER A 69 -14.63 11.44 5.26
C SER A 69 -15.78 11.41 6.26
N ASN A 70 -15.99 10.28 6.93
CA ASN A 70 -17.03 10.09 7.94
C ASN A 70 -16.90 11.13 9.06
N ILE A 71 -15.68 11.38 9.56
CA ILE A 71 -15.45 12.41 10.59
C ILE A 71 -15.96 13.78 10.16
N ALA A 72 -15.68 14.19 8.92
CA ALA A 72 -16.13 15.48 8.42
C ALA A 72 -17.68 15.59 8.43
N ASN A 73 -18.37 14.49 8.14
CA ASN A 73 -19.84 14.46 8.11
C ASN A 73 -20.48 14.42 9.49
N ILE A 74 -19.83 13.81 10.48
CA ILE A 74 -20.36 13.71 11.86
C ILE A 74 -19.91 14.86 12.78
N GLN A 75 -19.15 15.84 12.27
CA GLN A 75 -18.76 17.02 13.05
C GLN A 75 -19.98 17.81 13.60
N PRO A 76 -21.03 18.11 12.81
CA PRO A 76 -22.22 18.78 13.33
C PRO A 76 -22.89 18.06 14.52
N PRO A 77 -23.22 16.75 14.45
CA PRO A 77 -23.83 16.05 15.58
C PRO A 77 -22.89 15.88 16.78
N ILE A 78 -21.56 15.82 16.57
CA ILE A 78 -20.59 15.86 17.69
C ILE A 78 -20.65 17.21 18.42
N TYR A 79 -20.77 18.31 17.67
CA TYR A 79 -20.90 19.65 18.24
C TYR A 79 -22.20 19.80 19.03
N GLU A 80 -23.32 19.32 18.50
CA GLU A 80 -24.61 19.33 19.20
C GLU A 80 -24.58 18.49 20.49
N ALA A 81 -23.82 17.39 20.52
CA ALA A 81 -23.76 16.50 21.67
C ALA A 81 -22.92 17.04 22.85
N PHE A 82 -21.82 17.75 22.59
CA PHE A 82 -20.88 18.15 23.65
C PHE A 82 -20.74 19.66 23.85
N GLY A 83 -21.16 20.47 22.89
CA GLY A 83 -20.75 21.87 22.82
C GLY A 83 -19.23 22.03 22.71
N ASN A 84 -18.75 23.26 22.50
CA ASN A 84 -17.34 23.65 22.27
C ASN A 84 -16.88 23.63 20.79
N VAL A 85 -17.19 24.73 20.10
CA VAL A 85 -16.72 24.98 18.72
C VAL A 85 -15.19 25.04 18.61
N HIS A 86 -14.49 25.48 19.66
CA HIS A 86 -13.02 25.60 19.65
C HIS A 86 -12.28 24.26 19.56
N LEU A 87 -12.89 23.17 20.03
CA LEU A 87 -12.31 21.84 20.03
C LEU A 87 -12.73 21.00 18.82
N LEU A 88 -13.74 21.44 18.07
CA LEU A 88 -14.26 20.72 16.92
C LEU A 88 -13.24 20.52 15.77
N PRO A 89 -12.37 21.49 15.44
CA PRO A 89 -11.32 21.28 14.44
C PRO A 89 -10.31 20.20 14.85
N TRP A 90 -10.04 20.06 16.16
CA TRP A 90 -9.08 19.09 16.70
C TRP A 90 -9.49 17.63 16.48
N VAL A 91 -10.78 17.37 16.27
CA VAL A 91 -11.29 16.03 15.95
C VAL A 91 -10.72 15.52 14.62
N ALA A 92 -10.64 16.39 13.60
CA ALA A 92 -10.07 16.04 12.31
C ALA A 92 -8.54 16.21 12.30
N THR A 93 -8.03 17.34 12.83
CA THR A 93 -6.60 17.65 12.77
C THR A 93 -5.75 16.75 13.67
N GLY A 94 -6.28 16.28 14.80
CA GLY A 94 -5.55 15.34 15.68
C GLY A 94 -5.23 14.02 14.98
N TYR A 95 -6.17 13.51 14.17
CA TYR A 95 -5.94 12.33 13.33
C TYR A 95 -4.84 12.61 12.29
N THR A 96 -4.98 13.67 11.49
CA THR A 96 -4.03 13.96 10.41
C THR A 96 -2.64 14.32 10.93
N ALA A 97 -2.55 15.09 12.03
CA ALA A 97 -1.29 15.50 12.62
C ALA A 97 -0.50 14.31 13.16
N SER A 98 -1.16 13.43 13.92
CA SER A 98 -0.53 12.19 14.38
C SER A 98 -0.13 11.30 13.19
N GLN A 99 -0.99 11.20 12.17
CA GLN A 99 -0.68 10.41 10.98
C GLN A 99 0.63 10.89 10.31
N VAL A 100 0.77 12.20 10.07
CA VAL A 100 1.95 12.80 9.44
C VAL A 100 3.22 12.61 10.28
N CYS A 101 3.14 12.80 11.60
CA CYS A 101 4.27 12.59 12.49
C CYS A 101 4.74 11.13 12.52
N LEU A 102 3.82 10.18 12.37
CA LEU A 102 4.11 8.76 12.50
C LEU A 102 4.61 8.10 11.20
N VAL A 103 4.35 8.67 10.02
CA VAL A 103 4.83 8.13 8.72
C VAL A 103 6.32 7.74 8.75
N PRO A 104 7.27 8.63 9.12
CA PRO A 104 8.69 8.27 9.12
C PRO A 104 9.03 7.18 10.15
N LEU A 105 8.34 7.19 11.30
CA LEU A 105 8.57 6.19 12.35
C LEU A 105 8.14 4.80 11.90
N VAL A 106 6.95 4.69 11.29
CA VAL A 106 6.43 3.43 10.74
C VAL A 106 7.41 2.85 9.72
N ARG A 107 7.96 3.68 8.83
CA ARG A 107 8.91 3.23 7.81
C ARG A 107 10.21 2.69 8.41
N LYS A 108 10.72 3.30 9.48
CA LYS A 108 11.88 2.77 10.21
C LYS A 108 11.55 1.46 10.92
N LEU A 109 10.40 1.41 11.61
CA LEU A 109 9.95 0.21 12.30
C LEU A 109 9.74 -0.95 11.32
N ALA A 110 9.27 -0.66 10.11
CA ALA A 110 9.09 -1.65 9.06
C ALA A 110 10.34 -2.48 8.82
N VAL A 111 11.53 -1.88 8.81
CA VAL A 111 12.80 -2.57 8.55
C VAL A 111 13.23 -3.46 9.73
N LEU A 112 12.84 -3.13 10.96
CA LEU A 112 13.30 -3.80 12.18
C LEU A 112 12.51 -5.05 12.55
N GLY A 113 11.33 -5.28 11.97
CA GLY A 113 10.44 -6.35 12.38
C GLY A 113 9.63 -6.96 11.24
N SER A 114 8.86 -8.00 11.58
CA SER A 114 7.98 -8.64 10.60
C SER A 114 6.77 -7.77 10.28
N VAL A 115 6.59 -7.41 9.01
CA VAL A 115 5.50 -6.52 8.55
C VAL A 115 4.13 -7.08 8.87
N LYS A 116 3.99 -8.40 8.78
CA LYS A 116 2.75 -9.09 9.12
C LYS A 116 2.27 -8.69 10.52
N TRP A 117 3.15 -8.78 11.51
CA TRP A 117 2.81 -8.46 12.90
C TRP A 117 2.59 -6.97 13.09
N GLN A 118 3.36 -6.13 12.39
CA GLN A 118 3.17 -4.69 12.47
C GLN A 118 1.82 -4.24 11.91
N ILE A 119 1.39 -4.76 10.75
CA ILE A 119 0.07 -4.44 10.21
C ILE A 119 -1.02 -4.83 11.22
N VAL A 120 -0.94 -6.02 11.80
CA VAL A 120 -1.91 -6.47 12.83
C VAL A 120 -1.91 -5.54 14.04
N VAL A 121 -0.74 -5.15 14.56
CA VAL A 121 -0.62 -4.23 15.70
C VAL A 121 -1.23 -2.86 15.37
N TYR A 122 -0.93 -2.28 14.20
CA TYR A 122 -1.50 -1.00 13.80
C TYR A 122 -3.01 -1.08 13.55
N THR A 123 -3.50 -2.22 13.03
CA THR A 123 -4.92 -2.52 12.91
C THR A 123 -5.59 -2.58 14.28
N THR A 124 -4.99 -3.21 15.28
CA THR A 124 -5.49 -3.20 16.67
C THR A 124 -5.48 -1.80 17.28
N ILE A 125 -4.41 -1.02 17.09
CA ILE A 125 -4.32 0.38 17.56
C ILE A 125 -5.45 1.21 16.96
N PHE A 126 -5.71 1.07 15.65
CA PHE A 126 -6.82 1.77 15.01
C PHE A 126 -8.17 1.37 15.63
N MET A 127 -8.39 0.07 15.84
CA MET A 127 -9.63 -0.41 16.48
C MET A 127 -9.80 0.18 17.89
N VAL A 128 -8.74 0.24 18.69
CA VAL A 128 -8.79 0.88 20.02
C VAL A 128 -9.14 2.37 19.89
N GLY A 129 -8.54 3.08 18.95
CA GLY A 129 -8.87 4.49 18.68
C GLY A 129 -10.34 4.69 18.32
N ALA A 130 -10.87 3.87 17.41
CA ALA A 130 -12.28 3.90 17.00
C ALA A 130 -13.23 3.56 18.16
N ALA A 131 -12.88 2.58 19.00
CA ALA A 131 -13.65 2.21 20.18
C ALA A 131 -13.71 3.35 21.20
N VAL A 132 -12.56 3.99 21.48
CA VAL A 132 -12.46 5.14 22.41
C VAL A 132 -13.27 6.33 21.89
N SER A 133 -13.19 6.64 20.59
CA SER A 133 -13.98 7.72 19.99
C SER A 133 -15.48 7.40 19.99
N GLY A 134 -15.88 6.14 19.82
CA GLY A 134 -17.29 5.70 19.86
C GLY A 134 -17.88 5.71 21.27
N SER A 135 -17.10 5.34 22.30
CA SER A 135 -17.55 5.35 23.70
C SER A 135 -17.34 6.69 24.41
N ALA A 136 -17.00 7.74 23.67
CA ALA A 136 -16.63 9.02 24.23
C ALA A 136 -17.80 9.70 24.97
N THR A 137 -17.50 10.14 26.20
CA THR A 137 -18.37 10.96 27.06
C THR A 137 -18.11 12.46 26.92
N GLY A 138 -17.09 12.86 26.14
CA GLY A 138 -16.75 14.27 25.89
C GLY A 138 -15.91 14.45 24.64
N ILE A 139 -15.79 15.69 24.16
CA ILE A 139 -15.03 16.00 22.94
C ILE A 139 -13.53 15.69 23.07
N ASN A 140 -12.95 15.83 24.27
CA ASN A 140 -11.54 15.50 24.53
C ASN A 140 -11.25 14.01 24.34
N SER A 141 -12.15 13.13 24.78
CA SER A 141 -11.97 11.68 24.58
C SER A 141 -12.16 11.28 23.12
N VAL A 142 -13.03 11.98 22.38
CA VAL A 142 -13.09 11.85 20.92
C VAL A 142 -11.73 12.19 20.30
N ILE A 143 -11.16 13.37 20.62
CA ILE A 143 -9.86 13.82 20.08
C ILE A 143 -8.74 12.82 20.39
N ILE A 144 -8.65 12.32 21.63
CA ILE A 144 -7.64 11.32 22.01
C ILE A 144 -7.83 10.04 21.19
N GLY A 145 -9.06 9.53 21.05
CA GLY A 145 -9.35 8.38 20.21
C GLY A 145 -8.95 8.61 18.75
N ARG A 146 -9.14 9.83 18.22
CA ARG A 146 -8.72 10.21 16.87
C ARG A 146 -7.20 10.25 16.69
N VAL A 147 -6.46 10.71 17.70
CA VAL A 147 -4.99 10.65 17.70
C VAL A 147 -4.52 9.20 17.67
N VAL A 148 -5.11 8.33 18.49
CA VAL A 148 -4.78 6.89 18.50
C VAL A 148 -5.12 6.23 17.16
N ALA A 149 -6.29 6.55 16.59
CA ALA A 149 -6.68 6.06 15.27
C ALA A 149 -5.71 6.54 14.17
N GLY A 150 -5.23 7.78 14.24
CA GLY A 150 -4.25 8.34 13.29
C GLY A 150 -2.91 7.61 13.31
N ILE A 151 -2.45 7.19 14.50
CA ILE A 151 -1.25 6.35 14.66
C ILE A 151 -1.46 5.00 13.95
N GLY A 152 -2.61 4.35 14.17
CA GLY A 152 -2.98 3.09 13.52
C GLY A 152 -3.10 3.24 12.00
N GLY A 153 -3.77 4.30 11.53
CA GLY A 153 -4.04 4.55 10.12
C GLY A 153 -2.77 4.82 9.32
N ALA A 154 -1.83 5.59 9.90
CA ALA A 154 -0.50 5.77 9.31
C ALA A 154 0.23 4.44 9.11
N GLY A 155 0.20 3.60 10.14
CA GLY A 155 0.84 2.28 10.15
C GLY A 155 0.30 1.37 9.06
N ILE A 156 -1.02 1.17 9.05
CA ILE A 156 -1.71 0.31 8.08
C ILE A 156 -1.41 0.79 6.65
N TYR A 157 -1.67 2.08 6.37
CA TYR A 157 -1.53 2.60 5.01
C TYR A 157 -0.08 2.52 4.52
N GLN A 158 0.89 2.98 5.31
CA GLN A 158 2.29 2.97 4.88
C GLN A 158 2.86 1.55 4.72
N LEU A 159 2.51 0.61 5.61
CA LEU A 159 2.97 -0.77 5.50
C LEU A 159 2.34 -1.48 4.29
N VAL A 160 1.08 -1.20 3.97
CA VAL A 160 0.44 -1.74 2.76
C VAL A 160 1.14 -1.24 1.49
N LEU A 161 1.40 0.08 1.40
CA LEU A 161 2.15 0.65 0.28
C LEU A 161 3.55 0.03 0.18
N LEU A 162 4.20 -0.22 1.33
CA LEU A 162 5.50 -0.87 1.40
C LEU A 162 5.44 -2.31 0.90
N VAL A 163 4.49 -3.13 1.36
CA VAL A 163 4.32 -4.51 0.89
C VAL A 163 4.16 -4.53 -0.63
N ASN A 164 3.33 -3.65 -1.19
CA ASN A 164 3.14 -3.54 -2.64
C ASN A 164 4.45 -3.24 -3.39
N VAL A 165 5.36 -2.43 -2.83
CA VAL A 165 6.67 -2.15 -3.45
C VAL A 165 7.52 -3.41 -3.57
N PHE A 166 7.51 -4.26 -2.56
CA PHE A 166 8.44 -5.39 -2.48
C PHE A 166 7.94 -6.68 -3.14
N VAL A 167 6.62 -6.88 -3.18
CA VAL A 167 6.02 -8.09 -3.79
C VAL A 167 5.77 -7.93 -5.29
N SER A 168 6.07 -6.77 -5.86
CA SER A 168 5.67 -6.40 -7.22
C SER A 168 6.87 -6.05 -8.08
N THR A 169 6.70 -6.20 -9.39
CA THR A 169 7.69 -5.73 -10.35
C THR A 169 7.56 -4.21 -10.55
N PRO A 170 8.62 -3.50 -11.00
CA PRO A 170 8.57 -2.07 -11.27
C PRO A 170 7.44 -1.65 -12.24
N ALA A 171 7.04 -2.55 -13.15
CA ALA A 171 5.95 -2.31 -14.09
C ALA A 171 4.55 -2.47 -13.46
N GLU A 172 4.40 -3.34 -12.45
CA GLU A 172 3.12 -3.57 -11.76
C GLU A 172 2.88 -2.57 -10.63
N LEU A 173 3.95 -2.02 -10.05
CA LEU A 173 3.88 -1.13 -8.88
C LEU A 173 2.95 0.08 -9.09
N PRO A 174 3.01 0.84 -10.19
CA PRO A 174 2.10 1.97 -10.41
C PRO A 174 0.63 1.56 -10.42
N ARG A 175 0.32 0.37 -10.96
CA ARG A 175 -1.04 -0.16 -10.99
C ARG A 175 -1.55 -0.46 -9.59
N LEU A 176 -0.73 -1.07 -8.73
CA LEU A 176 -1.11 -1.41 -7.36
C LEU A 176 -1.27 -0.17 -6.48
N GLN A 177 -0.36 0.80 -6.60
CA GLN A 177 -0.53 2.08 -5.88
C GLN A 177 -1.73 2.87 -6.40
N GLY A 178 -2.01 2.81 -7.71
CA GLY A 178 -3.21 3.39 -8.30
C GLY A 178 -4.49 2.75 -7.75
N LEU A 179 -4.54 1.43 -7.63
CA LEU A 179 -5.68 0.72 -7.02
C LEU A 179 -5.88 1.13 -5.56
N MET A 180 -4.80 1.29 -4.79
CA MET A 180 -4.87 1.81 -3.42
C MET A 180 -5.47 3.22 -3.39
N ALA A 181 -5.01 4.13 -4.25
CA ALA A 181 -5.53 5.49 -4.32
C ALA A 181 -7.01 5.54 -4.72
N VAL A 182 -7.43 4.73 -5.70
CA VAL A 182 -8.84 4.62 -6.12
C VAL A 182 -9.69 4.06 -4.97
N SER A 183 -9.22 3.03 -4.27
CA SER A 183 -9.94 2.48 -3.11
C SER A 183 -10.18 3.52 -2.03
N TRP A 184 -9.16 4.33 -1.73
CA TRP A 184 -9.24 5.41 -0.75
C TRP A 184 -10.24 6.49 -1.19
N ALA A 185 -10.24 6.88 -2.48
CA ALA A 185 -11.19 7.82 -3.05
C ALA A 185 -12.65 7.32 -3.02
N ILE A 186 -12.86 6.01 -3.26
CA ILE A 186 -14.17 5.38 -3.09
C ILE A 186 -14.60 5.47 -1.62
N GLY A 187 -13.67 5.20 -0.70
CA GLY A 187 -13.88 5.37 0.74
C GLY A 187 -14.35 6.78 1.10
N LEU A 188 -13.70 7.82 0.57
CA LEU A 188 -14.11 9.20 0.79
C LEU A 188 -15.55 9.47 0.35
N THR A 189 -15.99 8.86 -0.75
CA THR A 189 -17.37 8.98 -1.27
C THR A 189 -18.39 8.24 -0.40
N LEU A 190 -18.00 7.16 0.29
CA LEU A 190 -18.87 6.43 1.22
C LEU A 190 -19.15 7.22 2.51
N GLY A 191 -18.25 8.13 2.88
CA GLY A 191 -18.38 8.95 4.09
C GLY A 191 -19.72 9.70 4.18
N PRO A 192 -20.11 10.53 3.19
CA PRO A 192 -21.37 11.27 3.23
C PRO A 192 -22.61 10.37 3.15
N VAL A 193 -22.54 9.27 2.39
CA VAL A 193 -23.67 8.33 2.23
C VAL A 193 -24.03 7.70 3.57
N ILE A 194 -23.01 7.20 4.28
CA ILE A 194 -23.19 6.52 5.55
C ILE A 194 -23.35 7.54 6.69
N GLY A 195 -22.49 8.57 6.72
CA GLY A 195 -22.51 9.63 7.74
C GLY A 195 -23.80 10.44 7.73
N GLY A 196 -24.36 10.73 6.55
CA GLY A 196 -25.67 11.39 6.41
C GLY A 196 -26.82 10.53 6.92
N ALA A 197 -26.84 9.24 6.57
CA ALA A 197 -27.87 8.30 7.06
C ALA A 197 -27.87 8.16 8.60
N PHE A 198 -26.72 8.32 9.26
CA PHE A 198 -26.63 8.33 10.72
C PHE A 198 -26.88 9.70 11.36
N ALA A 199 -26.78 10.80 10.61
CA ALA A 199 -27.07 12.14 11.13
C ALA A 199 -28.57 12.37 11.34
N GLU A 200 -29.44 11.69 10.59
CA GLU A 200 -30.90 11.89 10.60
C GLU A 200 -31.62 11.17 11.77
N ASN A 201 -30.99 10.15 12.37
CA ASN A 201 -31.65 9.30 13.36
C ASN A 201 -31.32 9.74 14.81
N GLN A 202 -32.29 10.31 15.52
CA GLN A 202 -32.16 10.75 16.93
C GLN A 202 -31.72 9.62 17.90
N ASN A 203 -31.97 8.35 17.57
CA ASN A 203 -31.57 7.19 18.37
C ASN A 203 -30.31 6.46 17.84
N ALA A 204 -29.89 6.72 16.59
CA ALA A 204 -28.70 6.11 15.99
C ALA A 204 -27.57 7.14 15.96
N THR A 205 -27.02 7.39 17.14
CA THR A 205 -25.98 8.38 17.43
C THR A 205 -24.79 8.26 16.47
N TRP A 206 -24.16 9.40 16.15
CA TRP A 206 -22.84 9.54 15.49
C TRP A 206 -21.76 8.55 15.98
N ARG A 207 -21.93 8.00 17.19
CA ARG A 207 -21.12 6.90 17.77
C ARG A 207 -21.12 5.64 16.91
N TRP A 208 -22.24 5.25 16.30
CA TRP A 208 -22.32 4.06 15.45
C TRP A 208 -21.51 4.20 14.17
N ALA A 209 -21.42 5.41 13.62
CA ALA A 209 -20.55 5.69 12.48
C ALA A 209 -19.07 5.45 12.82
N MET A 210 -18.65 5.63 14.08
CA MET A 210 -17.31 5.26 14.55
C MET A 210 -17.17 3.74 14.74
N TYR A 211 -18.20 3.09 15.27
CA TYR A 211 -18.20 1.65 15.54
C TYR A 211 -18.23 0.79 14.28
N LEU A 212 -18.78 1.29 13.16
CA LEU A 212 -18.77 0.56 11.89
C LEU A 212 -17.37 0.17 11.40
N ASN A 213 -16.34 0.93 11.79
CA ASN A 213 -14.95 0.59 11.45
C ASN A 213 -14.46 -0.69 12.15
N LEU A 214 -14.95 -1.00 13.36
CA LEU A 214 -14.48 -2.14 14.15
C LEU A 214 -14.69 -3.51 13.49
N PRO A 215 -15.92 -3.91 13.10
CA PRO A 215 -16.13 -5.24 12.51
C PRO A 215 -15.40 -5.38 11.18
N ILE A 216 -15.34 -4.31 10.37
CA ILE A 216 -14.69 -4.35 9.07
C ILE A 216 -13.18 -4.47 9.24
N LEU A 217 -12.56 -3.71 10.15
CA LEU A 217 -11.12 -3.85 10.46
C LEU A 217 -10.79 -5.19 11.09
N ALA A 218 -11.67 -5.76 11.90
CA ALA A 218 -11.46 -7.10 12.46
C ALA A 218 -11.39 -8.14 11.35
N VAL A 219 -12.32 -8.10 10.38
CA VAL A 219 -12.31 -9.00 9.21
C VAL A 219 -11.05 -8.78 8.37
N ILE A 220 -10.68 -7.53 8.07
CA ILE A 220 -9.46 -7.21 7.31
C ILE A 220 -8.20 -7.70 8.05
N GLY A 221 -8.12 -7.48 9.36
CA GLY A 221 -7.01 -7.93 10.20
C GLY A 221 -6.86 -9.46 10.19
N VAL A 222 -7.96 -10.19 10.28
CA VAL A 222 -7.96 -11.66 10.16
C VAL A 222 -7.54 -12.11 8.76
N LEU A 223 -8.06 -11.47 7.71
CA LEU A 223 -7.68 -11.77 6.32
C LEU A 223 -6.19 -11.56 6.09
N ILE A 224 -5.63 -10.45 6.57
CA ILE A 224 -4.20 -10.15 6.48
C ILE A 224 -3.39 -11.16 7.30
N PHE A 225 -3.85 -11.51 8.51
CA PHE A 225 -3.17 -12.48 9.36
C PHE A 225 -3.10 -13.87 8.72
N VAL A 226 -4.13 -14.31 8.00
CA VAL A 226 -4.18 -15.62 7.35
C VAL A 226 -3.46 -15.62 6.01
N ALA A 227 -3.68 -14.60 5.17
CA ALA A 227 -3.20 -14.59 3.79
C ALA A 227 -1.75 -14.10 3.65
N LEU A 228 -1.29 -13.21 4.54
CA LEU A 228 0.06 -12.65 4.47
C LEU A 228 1.06 -13.58 5.18
N PRO A 229 2.06 -14.13 4.47
CA PRO A 229 3.16 -14.86 5.11
C PRO A 229 4.01 -13.90 5.96
N PRO A 230 4.61 -14.36 7.07
CA PRO A 230 5.52 -13.54 7.87
C PRO A 230 6.76 -13.20 7.04
N PHE A 231 6.74 -12.04 6.40
CA PHE A 231 7.90 -11.48 5.72
C PHE A 231 8.83 -10.86 6.76
N MET A 232 10.03 -11.42 6.91
CA MET A 232 11.14 -10.82 7.65
C MET A 232 12.06 -10.16 6.62
N TRP A 233 12.25 -8.85 6.73
CA TRP A 233 13.15 -8.13 5.83
C TRP A 233 14.59 -8.53 6.09
N HIS A 234 15.33 -8.89 5.04
CA HIS A 234 16.78 -8.91 5.12
C HIS A 234 17.30 -7.49 4.75
N PRO A 235 18.06 -6.82 5.64
CA PRO A 235 18.46 -5.43 5.47
C PRO A 235 19.62 -5.23 4.45
N MET A 236 19.54 -5.80 3.25
CA MET A 236 20.68 -5.81 2.31
C MET A 236 20.50 -5.06 0.97
N CYS A 237 19.41 -4.33 0.73
CA CYS A 237 19.28 -3.52 -0.49
C CYS A 237 18.56 -2.20 -0.23
N LEU A 238 19.19 -1.29 0.51
CA LEU A 238 18.90 0.14 0.54
C LEU A 238 20.21 0.91 0.41
#